data_AF-A0A2S9F9U0-F1
#
_entry.id   AF-A0A2S9F9U0-F1
#
_cell.length_a   1.000
_cell.length_b   1.000
_cell.length_c   1.000
_cell.angle_alpha   90.00
_cell.angle_beta   90.00
_cell.angle_gamma   90.00
#
_symmetry.space_group_name_H-M   'P 1'
#
loop_
_entity.id
_entity.type
_entity.pdbx_description
1 polymer ?
#
loop_
_entity_poly.entity_id
_entity_poly.type
_entity_poly.pdbx_seq_one_letter_code
_entity_poly.pdbx_strand_id
1 'polypeptide(L)'
;GEINTVTGNENWMRAREALINTDVFGGQDLDKVVPICTPGASDTARFDEVLELLHLGGRSLPHAVLMMIPEAWERHESMDPAQRAFYQYHSSLMEPWDGPAAVCFTDGTVIGAVLDRNGLRPSRIWVTNDGLVVMASEAGVLDLDPSTVIKKMRLQPGRMFLVDTAQGRIVDDEEIKAQLAAEQPYQEWLDAGLFHLDELPQGDYVRMPHHRVVLRQQIFGFTYEELNLLVAPMARTGAEALGSMGTDTPIAVLSARPRMLYDYFQQLFAQVTNPPLDAIREEVVTSLSGTVGPEGDLLNPDAESCRQITLPNPILRNAELSKLMCVDPDHEIRGHKHGMRAAVIRCLYPVNRGGQGLKEALDNVRAKVTSAIRDGARIIVLSDRESNESMAPIPSVLSVSAVHHHLVRDRTRTKVGLVVEAGDAREVHHMAALCGFGAAAINPYMAFE
;
A
#
# COMPACT_ATOMS: atom_id res chain seq x y z
N GLY A 1 15.94 5.64 13.53
CA GLY A 1 15.66 4.28 13.08
C GLY A 1 16.02 4.23 11.62
N GLU A 2 15.25 3.52 10.80
CA GLU A 2 15.25 3.64 9.34
C GLU A 2 13.84 3.34 8.84
N ILE A 3 13.20 4.25 8.11
CA ILE A 3 11.89 4.00 7.48
C ILE A 3 12.14 3.35 6.11
N ASN A 4 11.90 2.05 6.00
CA ASN A 4 12.23 1.27 4.81
C ASN A 4 11.19 1.44 3.68
N THR A 5 9.99 1.95 3.99
CA THR A 5 8.92 2.23 3.02
C THR A 5 8.94 3.66 2.49
N VAL A 6 9.89 4.49 2.91
CA VAL A 6 9.82 5.95 2.78
C VAL A 6 9.63 6.47 1.34
N THR A 7 10.20 5.79 0.35
CA THR A 7 10.04 6.19 -1.06
C THR A 7 8.60 5.98 -1.54
N GLY A 8 7.96 4.90 -1.10
CA GLY A 8 6.54 4.66 -1.33
C GLY A 8 5.68 5.69 -0.62
N ASN A 9 5.98 5.96 0.66
CA ASN A 9 5.24 6.93 1.45
C ASN A 9 5.29 8.35 0.88
N GLU A 10 6.48 8.81 0.46
CA GLU A 10 6.65 10.10 -0.19
C GLU A 10 5.82 10.19 -1.48
N ASN A 11 5.83 9.14 -2.30
CA ASN A 11 5.08 9.13 -3.56
C ASN A 11 3.56 9.16 -3.33
N TRP A 12 3.06 8.46 -2.31
CA TRP A 12 1.66 8.51 -1.93
C TRP A 12 1.27 9.87 -1.34
N MET A 13 2.12 10.47 -0.51
CA MET A 13 1.90 11.83 -0.01
C MET A 13 1.82 12.85 -1.14
N ARG A 14 2.72 12.79 -2.13
CA ARG A 14 2.65 13.63 -3.34
C ARG A 14 1.34 13.45 -4.11
N ALA A 15 0.78 12.23 -4.13
CA ALA A 15 -0.51 11.99 -4.75
C ALA A 15 -1.67 12.57 -3.93
N ARG A 16 -1.57 12.55 -2.59
CA ARG A 16 -2.55 13.09 -1.64
C ARG A 16 -2.55 14.60 -1.50
N GLU A 17 -1.44 15.28 -1.83
CA GLU A 17 -1.38 16.76 -1.91
C GLU A 17 -2.55 17.36 -2.71
N ALA A 18 -3.03 16.63 -3.71
CA ALA A 18 -4.16 17.03 -4.56
C ALA A 18 -5.53 16.93 -3.89
N LEU A 19 -5.64 16.14 -2.82
CA LEU A 19 -6.89 15.90 -2.09
C LEU A 19 -7.04 16.80 -0.87
N ILE A 20 -5.92 17.31 -0.33
CA ILE A 20 -5.93 18.10 0.88
C ILE A 20 -6.72 19.38 0.64
N ASN A 21 -7.83 19.53 1.35
CA ASN A 21 -8.67 20.71 1.30
C ASN A 21 -8.89 21.23 2.73
N THR A 22 -8.14 22.24 3.14
CA THR A 22 -8.23 22.75 4.51
C THR A 22 -8.13 24.26 4.57
N ASP A 23 -8.98 24.84 5.43
CA ASP A 23 -8.93 26.27 5.76
C ASP A 23 -7.93 26.57 6.89
N VAL A 24 -7.41 25.54 7.58
CA VAL A 24 -6.53 25.69 8.76
C VAL A 24 -5.24 26.43 8.41
N PHE A 25 -4.74 26.26 7.19
CA PHE A 25 -3.55 26.95 6.69
C PHE A 25 -3.87 28.28 5.96
N GLY A 26 -5.08 28.83 6.11
CA GLY A 26 -5.45 30.13 5.53
C GLY A 26 -6.02 30.09 4.11
N GLY A 27 -6.57 28.96 3.66
CA GLY A 27 -7.46 28.81 2.49
C GLY A 27 -6.87 29.02 1.09
N GLN A 28 -5.73 29.71 0.94
CA GLN A 28 -5.05 29.95 -0.35
C GLN A 28 -3.56 29.56 -0.35
N ASP A 29 -3.06 29.02 0.77
CA ASP A 29 -1.62 28.87 1.01
C ASP A 29 -1.14 27.42 0.99
N LEU A 30 -1.97 26.44 0.57
CA LEU A 30 -1.51 25.05 0.43
C LEU A 30 -0.30 24.94 -0.53
N ASP A 31 -0.28 25.77 -1.57
CA ASP A 31 0.84 25.87 -2.51
C ASP A 31 2.17 26.31 -1.85
N LYS A 32 2.13 26.91 -0.65
CA LYS A 32 3.34 27.27 0.13
C LYS A 32 3.90 26.10 0.93
N VAL A 33 3.07 25.10 1.22
CA VAL A 33 3.41 23.92 2.03
C VAL A 33 3.81 22.73 1.16
N VAL A 34 3.39 22.71 -0.12
CA VAL A 34 3.79 21.66 -1.07
C VAL A 34 5.17 21.93 -1.69
N PRO A 35 6.00 20.90 -1.94
CA PRO A 35 5.76 19.51 -1.58
C PRO A 35 5.87 19.28 -0.07
N ILE A 36 4.97 18.50 0.50
CA ILE A 36 4.94 18.23 1.96
C ILE A 36 6.25 17.54 2.36
N CYS A 37 6.63 16.49 1.62
CA CYS A 37 7.90 15.82 1.82
C CYS A 37 8.99 16.54 1.03
N THR A 38 9.98 17.12 1.72
CA THR A 38 11.09 17.84 1.07
C THR A 38 11.92 16.89 0.19
N PRO A 39 12.09 17.19 -1.11
CA PRO A 39 12.88 16.33 -2.00
C PRO A 39 14.33 16.17 -1.54
N GLY A 40 14.75 14.92 -1.34
CA GLY A 40 16.12 14.59 -0.92
C GLY A 40 16.37 14.74 0.59
N ALA A 41 15.36 15.09 1.38
CA ALA A 41 15.45 15.07 2.83
C ALA A 41 15.57 13.63 3.37
N SER A 42 16.06 13.52 4.61
CA SER A 42 16.15 12.22 5.30
C SER A 42 14.78 11.56 5.42
N ASP A 43 14.77 10.27 5.71
CA ASP A 43 13.55 9.54 6.02
C ASP A 43 12.82 10.11 7.26
N THR A 44 13.58 10.45 8.29
CA THR A 44 13.09 11.02 9.55
C THR A 44 12.52 12.42 9.32
N ALA A 45 13.15 13.24 8.48
CA ALA A 45 12.63 14.56 8.13
C ALA A 45 11.29 14.46 7.38
N ARG A 46 11.19 13.56 6.40
CA ARG A 46 9.94 13.34 5.66
C ARG A 46 8.82 12.79 6.56
N PHE A 47 9.16 11.96 7.53
CA PHE A 47 8.21 11.49 8.55
C PHE A 47 7.72 12.67 9.42
N ASP A 48 8.64 13.51 9.89
CA ASP A 48 8.33 14.69 10.72
C ASP A 48 7.43 15.69 9.97
N GLU A 49 7.73 15.99 8.71
CA GLU A 49 6.93 16.89 7.87
C GLU A 49 5.48 16.43 7.71
N VAL A 50 5.26 15.12 7.54
CA VAL A 50 3.92 14.54 7.43
C VAL A 50 3.22 14.50 8.78
N LEU A 51 3.95 14.18 9.85
CA LEU A 51 3.42 14.19 11.21
C LEU A 51 2.97 15.60 11.62
N GLU A 52 3.79 16.61 11.32
CA GLU A 52 3.51 18.02 11.56
C GLU A 52 2.27 18.44 10.77
N LEU A 53 2.16 18.09 9.49
CA LEU A 53 0.98 18.38 8.69
C LEU A 53 -0.30 17.78 9.30
N LEU A 54 -0.27 16.51 9.71
CA LEU A 54 -1.43 15.84 10.32
C LEU A 54 -1.84 16.50 11.64
N HIS A 55 -0.85 16.84 12.47
CA HIS A 55 -1.08 17.48 13.76
C HIS A 55 -1.62 18.91 13.61
N LEU A 56 -0.92 19.75 12.84
CA LEU A 56 -1.35 21.12 12.56
C LEU A 56 -2.66 21.16 11.76
N GLY A 57 -2.94 20.11 10.99
CA GLY A 57 -4.20 19.92 10.27
C GLY A 57 -5.41 19.62 11.17
N GLY A 58 -5.21 19.42 12.48
CA GLY A 58 -6.30 19.31 13.47
C GLY A 58 -6.33 18.01 14.27
N ARG A 59 -5.43 17.06 14.01
CA ARG A 59 -5.35 15.83 14.80
C ARG A 59 -4.56 16.03 16.09
N SER A 60 -4.95 15.32 17.14
CA SER A 60 -4.08 15.19 18.30
C SER A 60 -2.76 14.49 17.89
N LEU A 61 -1.65 14.85 18.53
CA LEU A 61 -0.36 14.25 18.20
C LEU A 61 -0.37 12.71 18.36
N PRO A 62 -0.98 12.12 19.42
CA PRO A 62 -1.14 10.67 19.53
C PRO A 62 -1.91 10.05 18.35
N HIS A 63 -2.95 10.72 17.86
CA HIS A 63 -3.73 10.25 16.72
C HIS A 63 -2.87 10.19 15.46
N ALA A 64 -2.18 11.28 15.13
CA ALA A 64 -1.33 11.35 13.95
C ALA A 64 -0.22 10.29 13.99
N VAL A 65 0.39 10.06 15.15
CA VAL A 65 1.40 9.01 15.34
C VAL A 65 0.81 7.61 15.14
N LEU A 66 -0.35 7.29 15.71
CA LEU A 66 -0.99 5.96 15.55
C LEU A 66 -1.52 5.73 14.13
N MET A 67 -1.80 6.78 13.39
CA MET A 67 -2.14 6.71 11.97
C MET A 67 -0.92 6.37 11.10
N MET A 68 0.24 7.00 11.37
CA MET A 68 1.47 6.76 10.61
C MET A 68 2.21 5.47 11.01
N ILE A 69 2.20 5.12 12.31
CA ILE A 69 2.81 3.91 12.87
C ILE A 69 1.72 3.08 13.58
N PRO A 70 0.81 2.44 12.82
CA PRO A 70 -0.25 1.63 13.40
C PRO A 70 0.31 0.34 14.00
N GLU A 71 -0.31 -0.11 15.09
CA GLU A 71 -0.11 -1.44 15.64
C GLU A 71 -0.51 -2.53 14.63
N ALA A 72 0.10 -3.71 14.69
CA ALA A 72 -0.34 -4.86 13.91
C ALA A 72 -1.75 -5.31 14.37
N TRP A 73 -2.78 -4.97 13.59
CA TRP A 73 -4.19 -5.13 14.00
C TRP A 73 -4.92 -6.26 13.26
N GLU A 74 -4.54 -6.57 12.01
CA GLU A 74 -5.29 -7.44 11.10
C GLU A 74 -5.45 -8.88 11.61
N ARG A 75 -4.42 -9.39 12.28
CA ARG A 75 -4.37 -10.77 12.81
C ARG A 75 -4.38 -10.81 14.34
N HIS A 76 -4.62 -9.67 15.00
CA HIS A 76 -4.65 -9.59 16.46
C HIS A 76 -6.04 -9.95 16.98
N GLU A 77 -6.30 -11.25 17.17
CA GLU A 77 -7.63 -11.77 17.52
C GLU A 77 -8.23 -11.16 18.80
N SER A 78 -7.40 -10.93 19.82
CA SER A 78 -7.80 -10.37 21.13
C SER A 78 -7.91 -8.84 21.17
N MET A 79 -7.67 -8.13 20.06
CA MET A 79 -7.81 -6.67 20.02
C MET A 79 -9.27 -6.26 20.23
N ASP A 80 -9.48 -5.18 20.99
CA ASP A 80 -10.80 -4.58 21.16
C ASP A 80 -11.43 -4.23 19.78
N PRO A 81 -12.71 -4.57 19.53
CA PRO A 81 -13.34 -4.32 18.24
C PRO A 81 -13.35 -2.84 17.81
N ALA A 82 -13.52 -1.90 18.74
CA ALA A 82 -13.54 -0.47 18.40
C ALA A 82 -12.12 0.00 18.00
N GLN A 83 -11.10 -0.48 18.71
CA GLN A 83 -9.70 -0.23 18.34
C GLN A 83 -9.35 -0.85 16.96
N ARG A 84 -9.85 -2.06 16.68
CA ARG A 84 -9.67 -2.68 15.36
C ARG A 84 -10.33 -1.85 14.26
N ALA A 85 -11.56 -1.39 14.49
CA ALA A 85 -12.29 -0.54 13.55
C ALA A 85 -11.56 0.79 13.29
N PHE A 86 -10.99 1.41 14.35
CA PHE A 86 -10.14 2.59 14.21
C PHE A 86 -8.97 2.34 13.24
N TYR A 87 -8.18 1.28 13.45
CA TYR A 87 -7.04 1.03 12.56
C TYR A 87 -7.46 0.63 11.15
N GLN A 88 -8.52 -0.17 10.99
CA GLN A 88 -9.03 -0.57 9.69
C GLN A 88 -9.51 0.65 8.88
N TYR A 89 -10.21 1.59 9.50
CA TYR A 89 -10.60 2.84 8.86
C TYR A 89 -9.38 3.65 8.42
N HIS A 90 -8.39 3.85 9.31
CA HIS A 90 -7.19 4.63 8.99
C HIS A 90 -6.31 3.96 7.92
N SER A 91 -6.34 2.62 7.82
CA SER A 91 -5.64 1.90 6.74
C SER A 91 -6.20 2.19 5.34
N SER A 92 -7.44 2.70 5.25
CA SER A 92 -8.03 3.17 3.98
C SER A 92 -7.56 4.57 3.59
N LEU A 93 -6.97 5.31 4.52
CA LEU A 93 -6.52 6.70 4.34
C LEU A 93 -5.01 6.82 4.10
N MET A 94 -4.21 6.01 4.81
CA MET A 94 -2.77 6.11 4.79
C MET A 94 -2.14 4.73 5.03
N GLU A 95 -1.14 4.43 4.21
CA GLU A 95 -0.28 3.27 4.40
C GLU A 95 0.75 3.53 5.53
N PRO A 96 1.16 2.48 6.26
CA PRO A 96 2.14 2.62 7.33
C PRO A 96 3.49 3.20 6.86
N TRP A 97 4.11 3.98 7.74
CA TRP A 97 5.51 4.39 7.63
C TRP A 97 6.35 3.38 8.41
N ASP A 98 6.75 2.32 7.72
CA ASP A 98 7.33 1.12 8.34
C ASP A 98 8.86 1.10 8.30
N GLY A 99 9.43 0.26 9.16
CA GLY A 99 10.87 0.10 9.36
C GLY A 99 11.26 0.24 10.83
N PRO A 100 12.49 -0.18 11.21
CA PRO A 100 12.92 -0.13 12.61
C PRO A 100 12.85 1.29 13.18
N ALA A 101 11.96 1.54 14.13
CA ALA A 101 11.72 2.87 14.65
C ALA A 101 11.50 2.86 16.17
N ALA A 102 12.18 3.80 16.83
CA ALA A 102 11.82 4.27 18.16
C ALA A 102 11.66 5.78 18.03
N VAL A 103 10.41 6.24 17.95
CA VAL A 103 10.08 7.63 17.67
C VAL A 103 9.72 8.29 18.99
N CYS A 104 10.40 9.40 19.30
CA CYS A 104 10.00 10.32 20.36
C CYS A 104 9.39 11.55 19.70
N PHE A 105 8.29 12.05 20.25
CA PHE A 105 7.55 13.18 19.67
C PHE A 105 7.03 14.11 20.77
N THR A 106 6.83 15.38 20.42
CA THR A 106 6.25 16.37 21.31
C THR A 106 5.67 17.55 20.53
N ASP A 107 4.59 18.13 21.05
CA ASP A 107 4.03 19.43 20.62
C ASP A 107 4.31 20.55 21.63
N GLY A 108 5.20 20.30 22.60
CA GLY A 108 5.49 21.17 23.73
C GLY A 108 4.56 20.99 24.94
N THR A 109 3.39 20.35 24.78
CA THR A 109 2.45 20.05 25.87
C THR A 109 2.50 18.57 26.25
N VAL A 110 2.48 17.68 25.26
CA VAL A 110 2.67 16.24 25.45
C VAL A 110 4.05 15.81 24.98
N ILE A 111 4.60 14.80 25.64
CA ILE A 111 5.85 14.14 25.23
C ILE A 111 5.56 12.65 25.18
N GLY A 112 5.79 12.02 24.04
CA GLY A 112 5.49 10.62 23.86
C GLY A 112 6.53 9.86 23.09
N ALA A 113 6.36 8.54 23.08
CA ALA A 113 7.14 7.65 22.26
C ALA A 113 6.35 6.42 21.81
N VAL A 114 6.69 5.94 20.61
CA VAL A 114 6.20 4.68 20.03
C VAL A 114 7.37 3.89 19.47
N LEU A 115 7.20 2.57 19.40
CA LEU A 115 8.03 1.71 18.57
C LEU A 115 7.31 1.38 17.26
N ASP A 116 8.08 0.96 16.27
CA ASP A 116 7.52 0.27 15.10
C ASP A 116 6.73 -0.97 15.51
N ARG A 117 5.90 -1.47 14.59
CA ARG A 117 5.02 -2.63 14.82
C ARG A 117 5.75 -3.90 15.29
N ASN A 118 7.04 -4.03 15.00
CA ASN A 118 7.86 -5.18 15.34
C ASN A 118 8.75 -4.92 16.58
N GLY A 119 8.86 -3.66 17.03
CA GLY A 119 9.69 -3.24 18.14
C GLY A 119 11.18 -3.50 17.92
N LEU A 120 11.68 -3.17 16.73
CA LEU A 120 13.04 -3.49 16.30
C LEU A 120 14.11 -2.57 16.91
N ARG A 121 13.69 -1.54 17.68
CA ARG A 121 14.57 -0.60 18.38
C ARG A 121 14.34 -0.65 19.90
N PRO A 122 15.42 -0.57 20.70
CA PRO A 122 15.28 -0.59 22.15
C PRO A 122 14.77 0.77 22.68
N SER A 123 13.93 0.71 23.71
CA SER A 123 13.48 1.88 24.47
C SER A 123 13.27 1.49 25.94
N ARG A 124 13.92 2.22 26.84
CA ARG A 124 13.93 2.01 28.30
C ARG A 124 13.44 3.29 28.98
N ILE A 125 12.52 3.12 29.92
CA ILE A 125 11.85 4.23 30.61
C ILE A 125 11.99 4.04 32.12
N TRP A 126 12.50 5.06 32.81
CA TRP A 126 12.54 5.15 34.27
C TRP A 126 11.64 6.30 34.72
N VAL A 127 10.90 6.08 35.81
CA VAL A 127 10.06 7.08 36.46
C VAL A 127 10.49 7.18 37.92
N THR A 128 10.76 8.39 38.40
CA THR A 128 11.14 8.68 39.78
C THR A 128 9.95 9.15 40.61
N ASN A 129 10.09 9.13 41.94
CA ASN A 129 9.05 9.54 42.88
C ASN A 129 8.70 11.03 42.86
N ASP A 130 9.61 11.89 42.37
CA ASP A 130 9.41 13.32 42.16
C ASP A 130 8.82 13.66 40.77
N GLY A 131 8.50 12.64 39.97
CA GLY A 131 7.80 12.80 38.70
C GLY A 131 8.70 12.97 37.47
N LEU A 132 10.02 12.88 37.62
CA LEU A 132 10.94 12.86 36.48
C LEU A 132 10.76 11.55 35.68
N VAL A 133 10.61 11.70 34.37
CA VAL A 133 10.57 10.60 33.42
C VAL A 133 11.82 10.65 32.55
N VAL A 134 12.57 9.55 32.50
CA VAL A 134 13.76 9.41 31.66
C VAL A 134 13.53 8.27 30.68
N MET A 135 13.53 8.60 29.39
CA MET A 135 13.50 7.62 28.31
C MET A 135 14.79 7.67 27.49
N ALA A 136 15.38 6.51 27.21
CA ALA A 136 16.54 6.38 26.36
C ALA A 136 16.58 5.02 25.66
N SER A 137 17.44 4.89 24.64
CA SER A 137 17.65 3.61 23.96
C SER A 137 18.27 2.55 24.87
N GLU A 138 18.99 2.98 25.90
CA GLU A 138 19.65 2.11 26.88
C GLU A 138 19.27 2.52 28.32
N ALA A 139 19.38 1.57 29.25
CA ALA A 139 19.19 1.86 30.67
C ALA A 139 20.50 2.34 31.30
N GLY A 140 20.42 3.25 32.28
CA GLY A 140 21.61 3.74 32.99
C GLY A 140 22.38 4.86 32.28
N VAL A 141 21.74 5.56 31.34
CA VAL A 141 22.32 6.73 30.66
C VAL A 141 22.50 7.96 31.55
N LEU A 142 21.77 8.03 32.67
CA LEU A 142 21.85 9.08 33.67
C LEU A 142 22.16 8.46 35.04
N ASP A 143 22.97 9.17 35.82
CA ASP A 143 23.31 8.81 37.20
C ASP A 143 22.18 9.25 38.14
N LEU A 144 21.17 8.40 38.28
CA LEU A 144 20.04 8.59 39.18
C LEU A 144 20.18 7.69 40.41
N ASP A 145 19.87 8.21 41.60
CA ASP A 145 19.78 7.40 42.81
C ASP A 145 18.73 6.29 42.62
N PRO A 146 19.11 5.00 42.67
CA PRO A 146 18.18 3.90 42.49
C PRO A 146 17.00 3.90 43.48
N SER A 147 17.15 4.55 44.64
CA SER A 147 16.10 4.64 45.67
C SER A 147 14.93 5.56 45.28
N THR A 148 15.14 6.49 44.36
CA THR A 148 14.09 7.42 43.88
C THR A 148 13.28 6.83 42.73
N VAL A 149 13.80 5.79 42.04
CA VAL A 149 13.15 5.19 40.87
C VAL A 149 12.01 4.26 41.29
N ILE A 150 10.77 4.68 41.01
CA ILE A 150 9.54 3.95 41.37
C ILE A 150 9.06 3.01 40.26
N LYS A 151 9.43 3.25 39.00
CA LYS A 151 9.05 2.40 37.87
C LYS A 151 10.20 2.27 36.87
N LYS A 152 10.45 1.04 36.43
CA LYS A 152 11.35 0.73 35.30
C LYS A 152 10.57 -0.10 34.29
N MET A 153 10.52 0.36 33.05
CA MET A 153 9.79 -0.33 31.99
C MET A 153 10.54 -0.26 30.65
N ARG A 154 10.08 -1.07 29.70
CA ARG A 154 10.48 -1.00 28.30
C ARG A 154 9.24 -0.69 27.47
N LEU A 155 9.41 0.09 26.41
CA LEU A 155 8.35 0.27 25.43
C LEU A 155 8.15 -1.05 24.67
N GLN A 156 6.91 -1.39 24.38
CA GLN A 156 6.54 -2.64 23.70
C GLN A 156 6.04 -2.31 22.29
N PRO A 157 6.24 -3.20 21.30
CA PRO A 157 5.63 -3.03 19.98
C PRO A 157 4.12 -2.78 20.10
N GLY A 158 3.60 -1.85 19.32
CA GLY A 158 2.18 -1.48 19.33
C GLY A 158 1.72 -0.64 20.52
N ARG A 159 2.54 -0.42 21.56
CA ARG A 159 2.17 0.41 22.72
C ARG A 159 2.74 1.82 22.59
N MET A 160 1.95 2.82 22.96
CA MET A 160 2.37 4.22 23.09
C MET A 160 2.68 4.54 24.56
N PHE A 161 3.77 5.25 24.78
CA PHE A 161 4.03 5.92 26.05
C PHE A 161 3.79 7.41 25.88
N LEU A 162 3.01 8.03 26.76
CA LEU A 162 2.66 9.45 26.67
C LEU A 162 2.69 10.10 28.05
N VAL A 163 3.34 11.26 28.14
CA VAL A 163 3.34 12.15 29.29
C VAL A 163 2.61 13.42 28.89
N ASP A 164 1.55 13.76 29.61
CA ASP A 164 0.87 15.04 29.46
C ASP A 164 1.35 15.98 30.58
N THR A 165 2.10 17.01 30.20
CA THR A 165 2.68 17.97 31.14
C THR A 165 1.67 18.99 31.65
N ALA A 166 0.58 19.25 30.90
CA ALA A 166 -0.50 20.12 31.35
C ALA A 166 -1.36 19.42 32.41
N GLN A 167 -1.60 18.11 32.27
CA GLN A 167 -2.29 17.28 33.26
C GLN A 167 -1.37 16.78 34.39
N GLY A 168 -0.04 16.85 34.19
CA GLY A 168 0.95 16.39 35.17
C GLY A 168 0.93 14.87 35.38
N ARG A 169 0.64 14.08 34.35
CA ARG A 169 0.52 12.61 34.47
C ARG A 169 1.04 11.86 33.25
N ILE A 170 1.33 10.59 33.46
CA ILE A 170 1.53 9.61 32.38
C ILE A 170 0.15 9.10 31.97
N VAL A 171 -0.17 9.20 30.69
CA VAL A 171 -1.44 8.72 30.13
C VAL A 171 -1.26 7.25 29.73
N ASP A 172 -2.26 6.42 30.05
CA ASP A 172 -2.21 5.00 29.72
C ASP A 172 -2.47 4.75 28.22
N ASP A 173 -1.81 3.75 27.62
CA ASP A 173 -1.99 3.37 26.23
C ASP A 173 -3.43 2.99 25.90
N GLU A 174 -4.09 2.25 26.82
CA GLU A 174 -5.47 1.80 26.64
C GLU A 174 -6.43 2.99 26.72
N GLU A 175 -6.13 3.99 27.56
CA GLU A 175 -6.89 5.22 27.64
C GLU A 175 -6.82 6.02 26.32
N ILE A 176 -5.62 6.20 25.77
CA ILE A 176 -5.40 6.91 24.50
C ILE A 176 -6.18 6.22 23.38
N LYS A 177 -5.99 4.91 23.22
CA LYS A 177 -6.60 4.15 22.14
C LYS A 177 -8.12 4.07 22.27
N ALA A 178 -8.64 3.90 23.49
CA ALA A 178 -10.08 3.89 23.73
C ALA A 178 -10.73 5.24 23.41
N GLN A 179 -10.07 6.36 23.77
CA GLN A 179 -10.56 7.70 23.43
C GLN A 179 -10.59 7.89 21.91
N LEU A 180 -9.48 7.59 21.22
CA LEU A 180 -9.38 7.72 19.76
C LEU A 180 -10.36 6.82 19.01
N ALA A 181 -10.54 5.57 19.46
CA ALA A 181 -11.49 4.63 18.88
C ALA A 181 -12.95 5.05 19.09
N ALA A 182 -13.23 5.89 20.09
CA ALA A 182 -14.56 6.42 20.39
C ALA A 182 -14.85 7.79 19.74
N GLU A 183 -13.88 8.41 19.06
CA GLU A 183 -14.06 9.74 18.44
C GLU A 183 -15.12 9.73 17.34
N GLN A 184 -15.22 8.63 16.59
CA GLN A 184 -16.13 8.47 15.46
C GLN A 184 -16.72 7.05 15.45
N PRO A 185 -17.89 6.84 14.82
CA PRO A 185 -18.49 5.51 14.70
C PRO A 185 -17.80 4.70 13.58
N TYR A 186 -16.51 4.41 13.73
CA TYR A 186 -15.67 3.79 12.69
C TYR A 186 -16.25 2.47 12.18
N GLN A 187 -16.82 1.63 13.05
CA GLN A 187 -17.44 0.37 12.64
C GLN A 187 -18.64 0.61 11.71
N GLU A 188 -19.49 1.60 12.02
CA GLU A 188 -20.64 1.93 11.17
C GLU A 188 -20.18 2.47 9.81
N TRP A 189 -19.10 3.26 9.79
CA TRP A 189 -18.51 3.76 8.54
C TRP A 189 -17.94 2.61 7.70
N LEU A 190 -17.24 1.66 8.32
CA LEU A 190 -16.69 0.49 7.64
C LEU A 190 -17.80 -0.41 7.07
N ASP A 191 -18.86 -0.66 7.84
CA ASP A 191 -20.00 -1.48 7.40
C ASP A 191 -20.72 -0.85 6.19
N ALA A 192 -20.78 0.48 6.15
CA ALA A 192 -21.43 1.23 5.07
C ALA A 192 -20.53 1.49 3.84
N GLY A 193 -19.21 1.60 4.03
CA GLY A 193 -18.27 2.07 3.01
C GLY A 193 -17.30 1.00 2.48
N LEU A 194 -16.86 0.07 3.31
CA LEU A 194 -15.80 -0.87 2.95
C LEU A 194 -16.38 -2.21 2.48
N PHE A 195 -16.43 -2.42 1.16
CA PHE A 195 -17.06 -3.59 0.54
C PHE A 195 -16.06 -4.72 0.30
N HIS A 196 -16.46 -5.98 0.45
CA HIS A 196 -15.57 -7.10 0.14
C HIS A 196 -15.77 -7.62 -1.29
N LEU A 197 -14.68 -8.03 -1.94
CA LEU A 197 -14.70 -8.59 -3.30
C LEU A 197 -15.62 -9.83 -3.44
N ASP A 198 -15.75 -10.65 -2.40
CA ASP A 198 -16.60 -11.83 -2.39
C ASP A 198 -18.10 -11.49 -2.40
N GLU A 199 -18.47 -10.33 -1.83
CA GLU A 199 -19.83 -9.78 -1.82
C GLU A 199 -20.25 -9.18 -3.17
N LEU A 200 -19.29 -8.83 -4.02
CA LEU A 200 -19.56 -8.32 -5.36
C LEU A 200 -20.30 -9.37 -6.22
N PRO A 201 -21.18 -8.92 -7.13
CA PRO A 201 -21.96 -9.83 -7.96
C PRO A 201 -21.01 -10.61 -8.88
N GLN A 202 -21.42 -11.82 -9.23
CA GLN A 202 -20.63 -12.66 -10.13
C GLN A 202 -20.50 -11.96 -11.50
N GLY A 203 -19.27 -11.89 -12.02
CA GLY A 203 -19.03 -11.36 -13.36
C GLY A 203 -19.06 -12.45 -14.42
N ASP A 204 -19.15 -12.02 -15.68
CA ASP A 204 -19.26 -12.91 -16.84
C ASP A 204 -17.88 -13.44 -17.27
N TYR A 205 -17.31 -14.39 -16.51
CA TYR A 205 -16.07 -15.07 -16.90
C TYR A 205 -16.35 -16.31 -17.75
N VAL A 206 -15.74 -16.36 -18.94
CA VAL A 206 -15.73 -17.54 -19.81
C VAL A 206 -14.29 -18.01 -19.98
N ARG A 207 -14.06 -19.30 -19.65
CA ARG A 207 -12.74 -19.93 -19.78
C ARG A 207 -12.26 -19.92 -21.23
N MET A 208 -10.98 -19.63 -21.43
CA MET A 208 -10.39 -19.60 -22.76
C MET A 208 -10.27 -21.02 -23.35
N PRO A 209 -10.63 -21.23 -24.63
CA PRO A 209 -10.45 -22.53 -25.26
C PRO A 209 -8.95 -22.83 -25.47
N HIS A 210 -8.56 -24.09 -25.28
CA HIS A 210 -7.16 -24.51 -25.23
C HIS A 210 -6.30 -24.06 -26.43
N HIS A 211 -6.82 -24.13 -27.65
CA HIS A 211 -6.08 -23.70 -28.84
C HIS A 211 -5.69 -22.21 -28.80
N ARG A 212 -6.52 -21.37 -28.17
CA ARG A 212 -6.27 -19.94 -27.99
C ARG A 212 -5.26 -19.68 -26.87
N VAL A 213 -5.30 -20.49 -25.81
CA VAL A 213 -4.34 -20.43 -24.70
C VAL A 213 -2.92 -20.67 -25.22
N VAL A 214 -2.70 -21.73 -26.01
CA VAL A 214 -1.38 -22.08 -26.55
C VAL A 214 -0.81 -20.96 -27.44
N LEU A 215 -1.64 -20.38 -28.32
CA LEU A 215 -1.22 -19.26 -29.17
C LEU A 215 -0.84 -18.03 -28.33
N ARG A 216 -1.60 -17.72 -27.28
CA ARG A 216 -1.29 -16.58 -26.42
C ARG A 216 -0.08 -16.81 -25.54
N GLN A 217 0.13 -18.03 -25.04
CA GLN A 217 1.34 -18.39 -24.32
C GLN A 217 2.59 -18.08 -25.16
N GLN A 218 2.56 -18.36 -26.47
CA GLN A 218 3.64 -17.99 -27.38
C GLN A 218 3.81 -16.46 -27.52
N ILE A 219 2.71 -15.71 -27.65
CA ILE A 219 2.75 -14.23 -27.71
C ILE A 219 3.40 -13.63 -26.46
N PHE A 220 3.08 -14.16 -25.28
CA PHE A 220 3.61 -13.71 -23.99
C PHE A 220 4.93 -14.36 -23.58
N GLY A 221 5.54 -15.14 -24.49
CA GLY A 221 6.87 -15.72 -24.31
C GLY A 221 6.94 -16.85 -23.28
N PHE A 222 5.82 -17.51 -22.97
CA PHE A 222 5.87 -18.74 -22.15
C PHE A 222 6.62 -19.83 -22.90
N THR A 223 7.57 -20.44 -22.21
CA THR A 223 8.31 -21.59 -22.67
C THR A 223 7.82 -22.86 -21.96
N TYR A 224 8.09 -24.01 -22.58
CA TYR A 224 7.82 -25.30 -21.96
C TYR A 224 8.59 -25.46 -20.64
N GLU A 225 9.79 -24.89 -20.55
CA GLU A 225 10.60 -24.90 -19.33
C GLU A 225 9.95 -24.09 -18.20
N GLU A 226 9.56 -22.83 -18.45
CA GLU A 226 8.87 -22.02 -17.45
C GLU A 226 7.56 -22.68 -16.98
N LEU A 227 6.79 -23.26 -17.90
CA LEU A 227 5.54 -23.94 -17.53
C LEU A 227 5.78 -25.14 -16.60
N ASN A 228 6.81 -25.96 -16.87
CA ASN A 228 7.06 -27.17 -16.08
C ASN A 228 7.90 -26.93 -14.82
N LEU A 229 8.85 -25.99 -14.86
CA LEU A 229 9.76 -25.73 -13.76
C LEU A 229 9.24 -24.65 -12.82
N LEU A 230 8.44 -23.68 -13.29
CA LEU A 230 7.98 -22.56 -12.47
C LEU A 230 6.48 -22.67 -12.18
N VAL A 231 5.64 -22.71 -13.23
CA VAL A 231 4.17 -22.64 -13.07
C VAL A 231 3.59 -23.93 -12.48
N ALA A 232 4.00 -25.10 -12.99
CA ALA A 232 3.46 -26.38 -12.54
C ALA A 232 3.74 -26.68 -11.04
N PRO A 233 4.92 -26.40 -10.47
CA PRO A 233 5.16 -26.54 -9.03
C PRO A 233 4.24 -25.66 -8.19
N MET A 234 4.06 -24.38 -8.56
CA MET A 234 3.13 -23.47 -7.86
C MET A 234 1.71 -24.02 -7.85
N ALA A 235 1.22 -24.51 -9.00
CA ALA A 235 -0.12 -25.06 -9.11
C ALA A 235 -0.31 -26.37 -8.32
N ARG A 236 0.72 -27.21 -8.21
CA ARG A 236 0.63 -28.53 -7.54
C ARG A 236 0.87 -28.48 -6.03
N THR A 237 1.75 -27.60 -5.59
CA THR A 237 2.28 -27.60 -4.21
C THR A 237 1.88 -26.36 -3.41
N GLY A 238 1.45 -25.29 -4.09
CA GLY A 238 1.20 -24.00 -3.46
C GLY A 238 2.47 -23.25 -3.06
N ALA A 239 3.66 -23.72 -3.49
CA ALA A 239 4.94 -23.08 -3.23
C ALA A 239 5.66 -22.77 -4.55
N GLU A 240 6.50 -21.73 -4.54
CA GLU A 240 7.37 -21.41 -5.67
C GLU A 240 8.40 -22.52 -5.93
N ALA A 241 8.97 -22.51 -7.13
CA ALA A 241 9.98 -23.49 -7.51
C ALA A 241 11.29 -23.25 -6.76
N LEU A 242 11.82 -24.31 -6.13
CA LEU A 242 13.14 -24.28 -5.50
C LEU A 242 14.21 -24.77 -6.47
N GLY A 243 15.27 -23.97 -6.62
CA GLY A 243 16.46 -24.29 -7.40
C GLY A 243 17.74 -24.25 -6.55
N SER A 244 18.88 -24.51 -7.19
CA SER A 244 20.21 -24.36 -6.57
C SER A 244 21.21 -23.89 -7.63
N MET A 245 22.43 -23.55 -7.18
CA MET A 245 23.47 -22.87 -7.97
C MET A 245 23.16 -21.39 -8.26
N GLY A 246 24.19 -20.64 -8.66
CA GLY A 246 24.05 -19.25 -9.11
C GLY A 246 23.56 -19.18 -10.56
N THR A 247 23.05 -18.01 -10.97
CA THR A 247 22.71 -17.77 -12.38
C THR A 247 23.98 -17.57 -13.21
N ASP A 248 24.15 -18.40 -14.24
CA ASP A 248 25.23 -18.30 -15.24
C ASP A 248 24.74 -17.69 -16.57
N THR A 249 23.48 -17.28 -16.62
CA THR A 249 22.87 -16.64 -17.78
C THR A 249 23.33 -15.18 -17.90
N PRO A 250 23.50 -14.64 -19.13
CA PRO A 250 23.79 -13.23 -19.30
C PRO A 250 22.72 -12.35 -18.66
N ILE A 251 23.12 -11.22 -18.07
CA ILE A 251 22.17 -10.18 -17.66
C ILE A 251 21.30 -9.77 -18.86
N ALA A 252 20.05 -9.37 -18.61
CA ALA A 252 19.02 -9.25 -19.64
C ALA A 252 19.45 -8.48 -20.89
N VAL A 253 20.14 -7.35 -20.71
CA VAL A 253 20.62 -6.46 -21.79
C VAL A 253 21.69 -7.11 -22.69
N LEU A 254 22.42 -8.11 -22.19
CA LEU A 254 23.45 -8.84 -22.93
C LEU A 254 22.94 -10.17 -23.51
N SER A 255 21.69 -10.53 -23.25
CA SER A 255 21.10 -11.77 -23.74
C SER A 255 20.96 -11.77 -25.25
N ALA A 256 21.36 -12.87 -25.89
CA ALA A 256 21.08 -13.12 -27.31
C ALA A 256 19.63 -13.57 -27.57
N ARG A 257 18.88 -13.90 -26.50
CA ARG A 257 17.46 -14.29 -26.55
C ARG A 257 16.56 -13.15 -26.05
N PRO A 258 15.33 -13.01 -26.58
CA PRO A 258 14.35 -12.08 -26.03
C PRO A 258 14.15 -12.30 -24.53
N ARG A 259 14.17 -11.22 -23.77
CA ARG A 259 13.95 -11.21 -22.31
C ARG A 259 12.73 -10.37 -21.99
N MET A 260 12.06 -10.70 -20.90
CA MET A 260 10.91 -9.93 -20.43
C MET A 260 11.39 -8.63 -19.81
N LEU A 261 10.52 -7.62 -19.78
CA LEU A 261 10.86 -6.34 -19.17
C LEU A 261 11.14 -6.48 -17.66
N TYR A 262 10.51 -7.47 -17.01
CA TYR A 262 10.78 -7.83 -15.61
C TYR A 262 12.26 -8.15 -15.34
N ASP A 263 12.97 -8.80 -16.26
CA ASP A 263 14.37 -9.20 -16.10
C ASP A 263 15.34 -8.02 -15.95
N TYR A 264 14.90 -6.81 -16.30
CA TYR A 264 15.67 -5.57 -16.18
C TYR A 264 15.53 -4.94 -14.79
N PHE A 265 14.61 -5.43 -13.97
CA PHE A 265 14.42 -4.98 -12.59
C PHE A 265 15.04 -5.99 -11.63
N GLN A 266 15.76 -5.48 -10.63
CA GLN A 266 16.37 -6.29 -9.58
C GLN A 266 15.71 -5.93 -8.25
N GLN A 267 15.34 -6.94 -7.48
CA GLN A 267 14.77 -6.72 -6.16
C GLN A 267 15.83 -6.13 -5.24
N LEU A 268 15.50 -5.00 -4.62
CA LEU A 268 16.29 -4.47 -3.53
C LEU A 268 16.05 -5.31 -2.29
N PHE A 269 17.09 -5.44 -1.47
CA PHE A 269 16.99 -6.11 -0.18
C PHE A 269 17.79 -5.34 0.86
N ALA A 270 17.31 -5.41 2.10
CA ALA A 270 17.95 -4.72 3.21
C ALA A 270 19.22 -5.45 3.63
N GLN A 271 20.28 -4.69 3.87
CA GLN A 271 21.54 -5.17 4.42
C GLN A 271 22.04 -4.16 5.44
N VAL A 272 22.31 -4.62 6.67
CA VAL A 272 22.88 -3.82 7.77
C VAL A 272 21.96 -2.71 8.31
N THR A 273 21.45 -1.81 7.46
CA THR A 273 20.64 -0.63 7.83
C THR A 273 19.35 -0.99 8.54
N ASN A 274 18.66 -2.00 8.04
CA ASN A 274 17.45 -2.57 8.63
C ASN A 274 17.43 -4.10 8.43
N PRO A 275 16.86 -4.87 9.37
CA PRO A 275 16.76 -6.32 9.23
C PRO A 275 15.63 -6.69 8.25
N PRO A 276 15.77 -7.80 7.50
CA PRO A 276 14.63 -8.43 6.84
C PRO A 276 13.71 -9.09 7.88
N LEU A 277 12.45 -9.29 7.50
CA LEU A 277 11.45 -10.00 8.31
C LEU A 277 11.35 -11.46 7.88
N ASP A 278 11.03 -12.34 8.83
CA ASP A 278 10.66 -13.73 8.53
C ASP A 278 9.16 -13.81 8.25
N ALA A 279 8.78 -13.76 6.97
CA ALA A 279 7.37 -13.74 6.56
C ALA A 279 6.57 -14.99 6.98
N ILE A 280 7.22 -16.08 7.39
CA ILE A 280 6.55 -17.31 7.86
C ILE A 280 6.38 -17.27 9.37
N ARG A 281 7.45 -16.93 10.11
CA ARG A 281 7.41 -16.94 11.59
C ARG A 281 6.78 -15.69 12.19
N GLU A 282 6.87 -14.58 11.47
CA GLU A 282 6.35 -13.27 11.87
C GLU A 282 5.11 -12.91 11.02
N GLU A 283 4.35 -13.92 10.57
CA GLU A 283 3.19 -13.71 9.71
C GLU A 283 2.14 -12.78 10.35
N VAL A 284 2.05 -12.77 11.69
CA VAL A 284 1.13 -11.95 12.49
C VAL A 284 1.30 -10.45 12.27
N VAL A 285 2.51 -9.99 11.91
CA VAL A 285 2.82 -8.56 11.69
C VAL A 285 2.80 -8.16 10.21
N THR A 286 2.50 -9.11 9.33
CA THR A 286 2.46 -8.93 7.87
C THR A 286 1.05 -9.10 7.30
N SER A 287 0.77 -8.41 6.20
CA SER A 287 -0.47 -8.56 5.45
C SER A 287 -0.27 -8.26 3.98
N LEU A 288 -1.07 -8.96 3.16
CA LEU A 288 -1.19 -8.73 1.72
C LEU A 288 -2.53 -8.07 1.37
N SER A 289 -3.38 -7.82 2.37
CA SER A 289 -4.67 -7.18 2.15
C SER A 289 -4.46 -5.78 1.61
N GLY A 290 -5.36 -5.35 0.74
CA GLY A 290 -5.34 -4.02 0.17
C GLY A 290 -6.72 -3.59 -0.27
N THR A 291 -6.82 -2.38 -0.79
CA THR A 291 -8.08 -1.83 -1.27
C THR A 291 -7.96 -1.32 -2.71
N VAL A 292 -9.08 -1.31 -3.41
CA VAL A 292 -9.22 -0.76 -4.76
C VAL A 292 -10.37 0.24 -4.75
N GLY A 293 -10.07 1.48 -5.07
CA GLY A 293 -11.06 2.55 -5.10
C GLY A 293 -10.41 3.93 -5.03
N PRO A 294 -11.23 4.99 -4.92
CA PRO A 294 -10.75 6.32 -4.62
C PRO A 294 -10.32 6.46 -3.16
N GLU A 295 -9.38 7.34 -2.88
CA GLU A 295 -8.98 7.77 -1.53
C GLU A 295 -9.64 9.11 -1.17
N GLY A 296 -9.91 9.31 0.13
CA GLY A 296 -10.47 10.54 0.69
C GLY A 296 -9.42 11.58 1.08
N ASP A 297 -9.87 12.77 1.49
CA ASP A 297 -9.00 13.80 2.07
C ASP A 297 -8.39 13.29 3.38
N LEU A 298 -7.07 13.40 3.50
CA LEU A 298 -6.30 12.95 4.64
C LEU A 298 -6.57 13.77 5.92
N LEU A 299 -6.83 15.08 5.77
CA LEU A 299 -7.01 15.99 6.90
C LEU A 299 -8.46 16.06 7.38
N ASN A 300 -9.43 15.87 6.48
CA ASN A 300 -10.85 15.96 6.80
C ASN A 300 -11.58 14.67 6.38
N PRO A 301 -11.21 13.49 6.91
CA PRO A 301 -11.84 12.27 6.47
C PRO A 301 -13.23 12.11 7.12
N ASP A 302 -14.09 11.42 6.40
CA ASP A 302 -15.48 11.16 6.72
C ASP A 302 -15.84 9.69 6.46
N ALA A 303 -17.13 9.34 6.58
CA ALA A 303 -17.61 7.99 6.29
C ALA A 303 -17.30 7.53 4.86
N GLU A 304 -17.30 8.45 3.90
CA GLU A 304 -17.04 8.17 2.48
C GLU A 304 -15.56 7.90 2.19
N SER A 305 -14.67 8.30 3.08
CA SER A 305 -13.22 8.16 2.89
C SER A 305 -12.74 6.71 2.92
N CYS A 306 -13.54 5.79 3.49
CA CYS A 306 -13.28 4.34 3.45
C CYS A 306 -14.06 3.62 2.33
N ARG A 307 -14.70 4.36 1.41
CA ARG A 307 -15.56 3.79 0.37
C ARG A 307 -14.76 3.11 -0.75
N GLN A 308 -14.34 1.88 -0.49
CA GLN A 308 -13.44 1.10 -1.35
C GLN A 308 -13.83 -0.38 -1.39
N ILE A 309 -13.26 -1.14 -2.32
CA ILE A 309 -13.36 -2.60 -2.36
C ILE A 309 -12.10 -3.21 -1.73
N THR A 310 -12.28 -4.01 -0.69
CA THR A 310 -11.21 -4.76 -0.01
C THR A 310 -10.87 -6.01 -0.79
N LEU A 311 -9.57 -6.25 -0.92
CA LEU A 311 -8.97 -7.43 -1.49
C LEU A 311 -8.15 -8.16 -0.39
N PRO A 312 -8.33 -9.48 -0.22
CA PRO A 312 -7.53 -10.24 0.75
C PRO A 312 -6.06 -10.37 0.34
N ASN A 313 -5.77 -10.24 -0.95
CA ASN A 313 -4.43 -10.23 -1.51
C ASN A 313 -4.47 -9.55 -2.90
N PRO A 314 -3.34 -9.09 -3.46
CA PRO A 314 -3.34 -8.38 -4.73
C PRO A 314 -3.55 -9.29 -5.95
N ILE A 315 -3.61 -10.63 -5.79
CA ILE A 315 -3.70 -11.57 -6.90
C ILE A 315 -5.16 -11.99 -7.10
N LEU A 316 -5.74 -11.54 -8.20
CA LEU A 316 -7.10 -11.84 -8.59
C LEU A 316 -7.13 -13.07 -9.50
N ARG A 317 -8.02 -14.01 -9.22
CA ARG A 317 -8.42 -15.07 -10.15
C ARG A 317 -9.24 -14.47 -11.30
N ASN A 318 -9.34 -15.18 -12.42
CA ASN A 318 -10.08 -14.67 -13.59
C ASN A 318 -11.56 -14.37 -13.29
N ALA A 319 -12.20 -15.19 -12.45
CA ALA A 319 -13.58 -14.98 -12.01
C ALA A 319 -13.73 -13.85 -10.98
N GLU A 320 -12.66 -13.50 -10.25
CA GLU A 320 -12.65 -12.37 -9.31
C GLU A 320 -12.47 -11.05 -10.06
N LEU A 321 -11.59 -11.02 -11.07
CA LEU A 321 -11.45 -9.86 -11.95
C LEU A 321 -12.77 -9.53 -12.65
N SER A 322 -13.52 -10.54 -13.13
CA SER A 322 -14.80 -10.28 -13.81
C SER A 322 -15.80 -9.57 -12.90
N LYS A 323 -15.79 -9.83 -11.58
CA LYS A 323 -16.61 -9.08 -10.63
C LYS A 323 -16.26 -7.59 -10.64
N LEU A 324 -14.97 -7.26 -10.57
CA LEU A 324 -14.48 -5.87 -10.62
C LEU A 324 -14.81 -5.19 -11.95
N MET A 325 -14.72 -5.90 -13.08
CA MET A 325 -15.04 -5.35 -14.38
C MET A 325 -16.54 -5.03 -14.56
N CYS A 326 -17.41 -5.76 -13.86
CA CYS A 326 -18.86 -5.66 -13.95
C CYS A 326 -19.49 -4.80 -12.84
N VAL A 327 -18.69 -4.09 -12.03
CA VAL A 327 -19.22 -3.23 -10.96
C VAL A 327 -20.11 -2.12 -11.52
N ASP A 328 -21.29 -1.97 -10.93
CA ASP A 328 -22.27 -0.95 -11.28
C ASP A 328 -22.41 0.03 -10.09
N PRO A 329 -22.22 1.34 -10.27
CA PRO A 329 -22.37 2.34 -9.20
C PRO A 329 -23.67 2.25 -8.40
N ASP A 330 -24.75 1.77 -9.02
CA ASP A 330 -26.07 1.66 -8.39
C ASP A 330 -26.29 0.35 -7.63
N HIS A 331 -25.36 -0.61 -7.72
CA HIS A 331 -25.47 -1.87 -7.00
C HIS A 331 -25.29 -1.66 -5.49
N GLU A 332 -26.22 -2.23 -4.73
CA GLU A 332 -26.26 -2.15 -3.26
C GLU A 332 -25.72 -3.42 -2.62
N ILE A 333 -24.81 -3.26 -1.67
CA ILE A 333 -24.28 -4.33 -0.82
C ILE A 333 -24.54 -3.90 0.61
N ARG A 334 -25.15 -4.80 1.41
CA ARG A 334 -25.57 -4.49 2.78
C ARG A 334 -26.46 -3.23 2.89
N GLY A 335 -27.22 -2.90 1.84
CA GLY A 335 -28.08 -1.72 1.79
C GLY A 335 -27.35 -0.41 1.44
N HIS A 336 -26.08 -0.47 1.09
CA HIS A 336 -25.27 0.69 0.70
C HIS A 336 -24.78 0.54 -0.74
N LYS A 337 -24.95 1.57 -1.55
CA LYS A 337 -24.36 1.63 -2.89
C LYS A 337 -22.85 1.75 -2.76
N HIS A 338 -22.06 1.11 -3.61
CA HIS A 338 -20.61 1.32 -3.60
C HIS A 338 -20.17 2.50 -4.50
N GLY A 339 -20.99 2.93 -5.47
CA GLY A 339 -20.75 4.13 -6.28
C GLY A 339 -19.55 4.07 -7.24
N MET A 340 -18.94 2.90 -7.41
CA MET A 340 -17.75 2.70 -8.24
C MET A 340 -18.12 2.13 -9.61
N ARG A 341 -17.44 2.63 -10.64
CA ARG A 341 -17.49 2.09 -12.00
C ARG A 341 -16.10 1.66 -12.45
N ALA A 342 -16.01 0.52 -13.14
CA ALA A 342 -14.79 0.10 -13.80
C ALA A 342 -14.73 0.58 -15.26
N ALA A 343 -13.52 0.87 -15.73
CA ALA A 343 -13.23 1.08 -17.14
C ALA A 343 -12.07 0.19 -17.58
N VAL A 344 -12.27 -0.56 -18.67
CA VAL A 344 -11.27 -1.47 -19.22
C VAL A 344 -10.53 -0.77 -20.35
N ILE A 345 -9.23 -0.56 -20.17
CA ILE A 345 -8.36 0.11 -21.14
C ILE A 345 -7.44 -0.92 -21.78
N ARG A 346 -7.61 -1.12 -23.10
CA ARG A 346 -6.78 -2.04 -23.87
C ARG A 346 -5.38 -1.48 -24.06
N CYS A 347 -4.39 -2.23 -23.60
CA CYS A 347 -2.96 -1.94 -23.68
C CYS A 347 -2.35 -2.72 -24.85
N LEU A 348 -2.75 -2.39 -26.08
CA LEU A 348 -2.27 -3.03 -27.31
C LEU A 348 -1.71 -1.98 -28.29
N TYR A 349 -0.78 -2.36 -29.15
CA TYR A 349 -0.21 -1.50 -30.19
C TYR A 349 -0.06 -2.20 -31.55
N PRO A 350 -0.15 -1.46 -32.68
CA PRO A 350 -0.02 -2.05 -34.01
C PRO A 350 1.39 -2.60 -34.28
N VAL A 351 1.48 -3.89 -34.62
CA VAL A 351 2.76 -4.59 -34.86
C VAL A 351 3.56 -3.92 -35.98
N ASN A 352 2.88 -3.53 -37.08
CA ASN A 352 3.50 -2.92 -38.24
C ASN A 352 4.12 -1.53 -37.99
N ARG A 353 3.84 -0.90 -36.83
CA ARG A 353 4.38 0.42 -36.44
C ARG A 353 5.56 0.32 -35.47
N GLY A 354 5.91 -0.87 -35.02
CA GLY A 354 7.06 -1.12 -34.14
C GLY A 354 7.11 -0.19 -32.91
N GLY A 355 8.32 0.25 -32.55
CA GLY A 355 8.54 1.09 -31.36
C GLY A 355 7.81 2.43 -31.37
N GLN A 356 7.62 3.05 -32.54
CA GLN A 356 6.84 4.28 -32.66
C GLN A 356 5.35 4.01 -32.36
N GLY A 357 4.82 2.88 -32.82
CA GLY A 357 3.47 2.43 -32.49
C GLY A 357 3.28 2.19 -30.99
N LEU A 358 4.27 1.59 -30.32
CA LEU A 358 4.27 1.41 -28.87
C LEU A 358 4.23 2.74 -28.11
N LYS A 359 5.06 3.71 -28.50
CA LYS A 359 5.08 5.05 -27.88
C LYS A 359 3.73 5.75 -27.99
N GLU A 360 3.15 5.78 -29.18
CA GLU A 360 1.84 6.39 -29.42
C GLU A 360 0.71 5.65 -28.69
N ALA A 361 0.78 4.31 -28.60
CA ALA A 361 -0.18 3.53 -27.84
C ALA A 361 -0.11 3.87 -26.34
N LEU A 362 1.08 4.09 -25.78
CA LEU A 362 1.24 4.55 -24.39
C LEU A 362 0.66 5.95 -24.17
N ASP A 363 0.84 6.88 -25.11
CA ASP A 363 0.20 8.21 -25.05
C ASP A 363 -1.34 8.07 -25.07
N ASN A 364 -1.86 7.19 -25.93
CA ASN A 364 -3.29 6.93 -26.07
C ASN A 364 -3.88 6.27 -24.81
N VAL A 365 -3.19 5.29 -24.23
CA VAL A 365 -3.60 4.64 -22.98
C VAL A 365 -3.70 5.67 -21.86
N ARG A 366 -2.69 6.53 -21.68
CA ARG A 366 -2.74 7.61 -20.68
C ARG A 366 -3.95 8.53 -20.89
N ALA A 367 -4.17 9.01 -22.12
CA ALA A 367 -5.30 9.87 -22.45
C ALA A 367 -6.67 9.20 -22.19
N LYS A 368 -6.81 7.92 -22.53
CA LYS A 368 -8.03 7.14 -22.27
C LYS A 368 -8.30 6.96 -20.78
N VAL A 369 -7.26 6.69 -19.99
CA VAL A 369 -7.40 6.61 -18.53
C VAL A 369 -7.86 7.96 -17.97
N THR A 370 -7.24 9.07 -18.37
CA THR A 370 -7.68 10.41 -17.95
C THR A 370 -9.13 10.69 -18.33
N SER A 371 -9.57 10.30 -19.54
CA SER A 371 -10.98 10.42 -19.95
C SER A 371 -11.89 9.57 -19.07
N ALA A 372 -11.56 8.30 -18.86
CA ALA A 372 -12.38 7.38 -18.07
C ALA A 372 -12.58 7.89 -16.63
N ILE A 373 -11.55 8.49 -16.02
CA ILE A 373 -11.64 9.10 -14.69
C ILE A 373 -12.64 10.26 -14.68
N ARG A 374 -12.61 11.12 -15.72
CA ARG A 374 -13.56 12.23 -15.89
C ARG A 374 -14.99 11.71 -16.09
N ASP A 375 -15.14 10.59 -16.78
CA ASP A 375 -16.42 9.91 -17.03
C ASP A 375 -16.94 9.12 -15.80
N GLY A 376 -16.25 9.22 -14.66
CA GLY A 376 -16.68 8.66 -13.38
C GLY A 376 -16.10 7.28 -13.04
N ALA A 377 -15.16 6.74 -13.83
CA ALA A 377 -14.48 5.51 -13.47
C ALA A 377 -13.66 5.70 -12.17
N ARG A 378 -13.75 4.70 -11.29
CA ARG A 378 -13.00 4.61 -10.02
C ARG A 378 -12.12 3.36 -9.96
N ILE A 379 -12.32 2.44 -10.90
CA ILE A 379 -11.45 1.29 -11.11
C ILE A 379 -11.00 1.31 -12.57
N ILE A 380 -9.70 1.24 -12.81
CA ILE A 380 -9.14 1.19 -14.17
C ILE A 380 -8.48 -0.17 -14.34
N VAL A 381 -9.00 -0.96 -15.28
CA VAL A 381 -8.43 -2.26 -15.64
C VAL A 381 -7.55 -2.06 -16.88
N LEU A 382 -6.23 -2.11 -16.71
CA LEU A 382 -5.26 -2.12 -17.80
C LEU A 382 -5.13 -3.56 -18.30
N SER A 383 -5.54 -3.80 -19.54
CA SER A 383 -5.67 -5.15 -20.06
C SER A 383 -4.86 -5.33 -21.34
N ASP A 384 -3.99 -6.33 -21.36
CA ASP A 384 -3.32 -6.81 -22.58
C ASP A 384 -4.12 -7.92 -23.30
N ARG A 385 -5.32 -8.24 -22.79
CA ARG A 385 -6.21 -9.24 -23.39
C ARG A 385 -6.59 -8.79 -24.80
N GLU A 386 -6.85 -9.77 -25.67
CA GLU A 386 -7.26 -9.57 -27.07
C GLU A 386 -6.12 -9.12 -28.00
N SER A 387 -4.87 -9.37 -27.62
CA SER A 387 -3.74 -9.36 -28.56
C SER A 387 -3.95 -10.36 -29.71
N ASN A 388 -3.46 -10.00 -30.90
CA ASN A 388 -3.58 -10.78 -32.12
C ASN A 388 -2.43 -10.46 -33.10
N GLU A 389 -2.46 -11.05 -34.28
CA GLU A 389 -1.45 -10.89 -35.34
C GLU A 389 -1.18 -9.44 -35.78
N SER A 390 -2.15 -8.54 -35.60
CA SER A 390 -2.03 -7.11 -35.95
C SER A 390 -1.75 -6.20 -34.75
N MET A 391 -2.09 -6.66 -33.54
CA MET A 391 -2.05 -5.88 -32.31
C MET A 391 -1.26 -6.63 -31.23
N ALA A 392 -0.03 -6.18 -30.96
CA ALA A 392 0.82 -6.72 -29.92
C ALA A 392 0.46 -6.16 -28.53
N PRO A 393 0.64 -6.95 -27.45
CA PRO A 393 0.45 -6.45 -26.09
C PRO A 393 1.57 -5.48 -25.69
N ILE A 394 1.20 -4.39 -25.03
CA ILE A 394 2.16 -3.55 -24.30
C ILE A 394 2.57 -4.34 -23.04
N PRO A 395 3.88 -4.50 -22.74
CA PRO A 395 4.32 -5.15 -21.50
C PRO A 395 3.60 -4.57 -20.28
N SER A 396 3.04 -5.43 -19.43
CA SER A 396 2.09 -4.98 -18.40
C SER A 396 2.74 -4.07 -17.35
N VAL A 397 4.02 -4.32 -17.00
CA VAL A 397 4.79 -3.43 -16.10
C VAL A 397 5.02 -2.05 -16.72
N LEU A 398 5.17 -1.96 -18.05
CA LEU A 398 5.33 -0.68 -18.74
C LEU A 398 4.01 0.09 -18.80
N SER A 399 2.89 -0.60 -19.07
CA SER A 399 1.58 0.05 -19.16
C SER A 399 1.15 0.60 -17.79
N VAL A 400 1.28 -0.18 -16.71
CA VAL A 400 0.93 0.27 -15.36
C VAL A 400 1.84 1.39 -14.89
N SER A 401 3.16 1.29 -15.08
CA SER A 401 4.11 2.34 -14.69
C SER A 401 3.83 3.66 -15.42
N ALA A 402 3.59 3.60 -16.74
CA ALA A 402 3.29 4.78 -17.54
C ALA A 402 1.99 5.47 -17.09
N VAL A 403 0.94 4.70 -16.78
CA VAL A 403 -0.33 5.23 -16.26
C VAL A 403 -0.17 5.76 -14.84
N HIS A 404 0.46 5.00 -13.95
CA HIS A 404 0.69 5.39 -12.56
C HIS A 404 1.39 6.76 -12.48
N HIS A 405 2.55 6.91 -13.12
CA HIS A 405 3.28 8.18 -13.11
C HIS A 405 2.57 9.32 -13.84
N HIS A 406 1.80 9.01 -14.89
CA HIS A 406 0.94 10.00 -15.55
C HIS A 406 -0.11 10.55 -14.56
N LEU A 407 -0.80 9.67 -13.85
CA LEU A 407 -1.83 10.06 -12.89
C LEU A 407 -1.27 10.77 -11.67
N VAL A 408 -0.05 10.46 -11.23
CA VAL A 408 0.64 11.19 -10.15
C VAL A 408 0.92 12.63 -10.61
N ARG A 409 1.48 12.82 -11.82
CA ARG A 409 1.75 14.16 -12.38
C ARG A 409 0.48 14.97 -12.58
N ASP A 410 -0.60 14.32 -13.02
CA ASP A 410 -1.92 14.94 -13.22
C ASP A 410 -2.70 15.12 -11.91
N ARG A 411 -2.16 14.71 -10.75
CA ARG A 411 -2.83 14.84 -9.44
C ARG A 411 -4.18 14.10 -9.40
N THR A 412 -4.26 12.97 -10.08
CA THR A 412 -5.48 12.13 -10.17
C THR A 412 -5.27 10.68 -9.73
N ARG A 413 -4.06 10.30 -9.28
CA ARG A 413 -3.75 8.91 -8.89
C ARG A 413 -4.64 8.39 -7.76
N THR A 414 -4.96 9.22 -6.78
CA THR A 414 -5.82 8.88 -5.65
C THR A 414 -7.30 8.72 -6.02
N LYS A 415 -7.71 9.10 -7.23
CA LYS A 415 -9.12 9.00 -7.66
C LYS A 415 -9.50 7.59 -8.14
N VAL A 416 -8.54 6.69 -8.31
CA VAL A 416 -8.76 5.38 -8.90
C VAL A 416 -7.91 4.27 -8.29
N GLY A 417 -8.43 3.05 -8.29
CA GLY A 417 -7.64 1.83 -8.17
C GLY A 417 -7.17 1.35 -9.56
N LEU A 418 -5.88 1.00 -9.69
CA LEU A 418 -5.32 0.42 -10.91
C LEU A 418 -5.28 -1.11 -10.79
N VAL A 419 -6.00 -1.80 -11.67
CA VAL A 419 -6.00 -3.26 -11.77
C VAL A 419 -5.33 -3.66 -13.08
N VAL A 420 -4.43 -4.64 -13.05
CA VAL A 420 -3.70 -5.08 -14.24
C VAL A 420 -4.12 -6.49 -14.63
N GLU A 421 -4.75 -6.63 -15.78
CA GLU A 421 -4.99 -7.92 -16.43
C GLU A 421 -3.80 -8.23 -17.35
N ALA A 422 -2.90 -9.09 -16.85
CA ALA A 422 -1.58 -9.34 -17.42
C ALA A 422 -1.45 -10.77 -17.97
N GLY A 423 -1.10 -10.89 -19.24
CA GLY A 423 -0.77 -12.15 -19.89
C GLY A 423 0.71 -12.51 -19.80
N ASP A 424 1.60 -11.54 -19.56
CA ASP A 424 3.04 -11.74 -19.41
C ASP A 424 3.48 -12.09 -17.97
N ALA A 425 2.64 -11.81 -16.96
CA ALA A 425 2.94 -12.09 -15.56
C ALA A 425 2.71 -13.57 -15.20
N ARG A 426 3.70 -14.19 -14.53
CA ARG A 426 3.67 -15.62 -14.17
C ARG A 426 4.50 -16.01 -12.95
N GLU A 427 5.46 -15.18 -12.55
CA GLU A 427 6.35 -15.43 -11.41
C GLU A 427 6.09 -14.45 -10.26
N VAL A 428 6.54 -14.81 -9.04
CA VAL A 428 6.44 -13.95 -7.85
C VAL A 428 7.09 -12.58 -8.10
N HIS A 429 8.25 -12.56 -8.78
CA HIS A 429 8.92 -11.32 -9.16
C HIS A 429 8.06 -10.41 -10.05
N HIS A 430 7.30 -11.00 -10.99
CA HIS A 430 6.42 -10.23 -11.89
C HIS A 430 5.30 -9.55 -11.10
N MET A 431 4.72 -10.26 -10.12
CA MET A 431 3.67 -9.70 -9.26
C MET A 431 4.23 -8.57 -8.38
N ALA A 432 5.39 -8.78 -7.76
CA ALA A 432 6.05 -7.78 -6.94
C ALA A 432 6.38 -6.51 -7.74
N ALA A 433 6.91 -6.66 -8.96
CA ALA A 433 7.19 -5.52 -9.83
C ALA A 433 5.92 -4.76 -10.20
N LEU A 434 4.85 -5.46 -10.60
CA LEU A 434 3.57 -4.82 -10.94
C LEU A 434 2.98 -4.02 -9.77
N CYS A 435 2.98 -4.58 -8.55
CA CYS A 435 2.57 -3.85 -7.35
C CYS A 435 3.48 -2.63 -7.10
N GLY A 436 4.80 -2.82 -7.15
CA GLY A 436 5.78 -1.75 -6.94
C GLY A 436 5.68 -0.59 -7.94
N PHE A 437 5.21 -0.87 -9.17
CA PHE A 437 4.97 0.15 -10.19
C PHE A 437 3.53 0.70 -10.22
N GLY A 438 2.71 0.37 -9.22
CA GLY A 438 1.47 1.07 -8.92
C GLY A 438 0.17 0.28 -9.15
N ALA A 439 0.23 -1.02 -9.43
CA ALA A 439 -0.94 -1.89 -9.45
C ALA A 439 -1.48 -2.09 -8.03
N ALA A 440 -2.78 -1.86 -7.83
CA ALA A 440 -3.48 -2.22 -6.60
C ALA A 440 -3.89 -3.71 -6.60
N ALA A 441 -4.15 -4.25 -7.80
CA ALA A 441 -4.45 -5.67 -7.98
C ALA A 441 -3.99 -6.16 -9.36
N ILE A 442 -3.73 -7.46 -9.46
CA ILE A 442 -3.14 -8.11 -10.63
C ILE A 442 -3.92 -9.39 -10.90
N ASN A 443 -4.39 -9.53 -12.13
CA ASN A 443 -4.92 -10.78 -12.66
C ASN A 443 -3.94 -11.36 -13.69
N PRO A 444 -3.06 -12.31 -13.30
CA PRO A 444 -2.17 -13.00 -14.23
C PRO A 444 -2.91 -14.07 -15.04
N TYR A 445 -3.86 -13.63 -15.88
CA TYR A 445 -4.88 -14.54 -16.43
C TYR A 445 -4.31 -15.70 -17.22
N MET A 446 -3.22 -15.49 -17.96
CA MET A 446 -2.58 -16.56 -18.76
C MET A 446 -1.89 -17.62 -17.90
N ALA A 447 -1.49 -17.30 -16.67
CA ALA A 447 -0.96 -18.29 -15.74
C ALA A 447 -2.07 -19.20 -15.15
N PHE A 448 -3.32 -18.71 -15.11
CA PHE A 448 -4.48 -19.47 -14.63
C PHE A 448 -5.19 -20.30 -15.70
N GLU A 449 -5.08 -19.92 -16.98
CA GLU A 449 -5.70 -20.62 -18.12
C GLU A 449 -4.96 -21.91 -18.49
#